data_AF-A0A834I9L4-F1
#
_entry.id   AF-A0A834I9L4-F1
#
_cell.length_a   1.000
_cell.length_b   1.000
_cell.length_c   1.000
_cell.angle_alpha   90.00
_cell.angle_beta   90.00
_cell.angle_gamma   90.00
#
_symmetry.space_group_name_H-M   'P 1'
#
loop_
_entity.id
_entity.type
_entity.pdbx_description
1 polymer ?
#
loop_
_entity_poly.entity_id
_entity_poly.type
_entity_poly.pdbx_seq_one_letter_code
_entity_poly.pdbx_strand_id
1 'polypeptide(L)'
;MSRLFERTPLIEQLQQNLSFQQKAKAADAAVLIAITQEQNPQVLLTRRAAQMRHHAGEVSFPGGKRERGDTSNIVVALREAQEETALNPFDVHLLGELPVQKSRAGI
;
A
#
# COMPACT_ATOMS: atom_id res chain seq x y z
N MET A 1 -13.60 24.66 -17.99
CA MET A 1 -13.52 24.25 -16.57
C MET A 1 -13.26 22.76 -16.49
N SER A 2 -12.00 22.34 -16.59
CA SER A 2 -11.57 20.96 -16.36
C SER A 2 -10.10 20.95 -15.93
N ARG A 3 -9.83 21.19 -14.64
CA ARG A 3 -8.55 20.78 -14.04
C ARG A 3 -8.65 19.30 -13.69
N LEU A 4 -8.78 18.45 -14.71
CA LEU A 4 -8.69 17.01 -14.54
C LEU A 4 -7.21 16.68 -14.40
N PHE A 5 -6.78 16.41 -13.17
CA PHE A 5 -5.60 15.61 -12.82
C PHE A 5 -4.35 15.85 -13.69
N GLU A 6 -3.70 17.00 -13.54
CA GLU A 6 -2.29 17.07 -13.95
C GLU A 6 -1.52 16.10 -13.04
N ARG A 7 -1.03 14.99 -13.62
CA ARG A 7 -0.24 14.00 -12.88
C ARG A 7 1.04 14.70 -12.42
N THR A 8 1.37 14.55 -11.14
CA THR A 8 2.60 15.14 -10.61
C THR A 8 3.82 14.40 -11.19
N PRO A 9 4.99 15.07 -11.35
CA PRO A 9 6.18 14.43 -11.90
C PRO A 9 6.58 13.13 -11.17
N LEU A 10 6.35 13.05 -9.86
CA LEU A 10 6.60 11.85 -9.07
C LEU A 10 5.72 10.67 -9.52
N ILE A 11 4.42 10.88 -9.68
CA ILE A 11 3.48 9.80 -10.02
C ILE A 11 3.77 9.25 -11.42
N GLU A 12 4.14 10.13 -12.36
CA GLU A 12 4.57 9.71 -13.69
C GLU A 12 5.86 8.89 -13.65
N GLN A 13 6.87 9.34 -12.89
CA GLN A 13 8.11 8.60 -12.70
C GLN A 13 7.89 7.24 -12.06
N LEU A 14 7.04 7.16 -11.03
CA LEU A 14 6.69 5.90 -10.36
C LEU A 14 6.00 4.93 -11.32
N GLN A 15 5.03 5.42 -12.10
CA GLN A 15 4.33 4.59 -13.08
C GLN A 15 5.29 4.06 -14.15
N GLN A 16 6.20 4.89 -14.65
CA GLN A 16 7.22 4.44 -15.60
C GLN A 16 8.08 3.33 -14.98
N ASN A 17 8.64 3.55 -13.80
CA ASN A 17 9.50 2.57 -13.14
C ASN A 17 8.79 1.25 -12.79
N LEU A 18 7.52 1.31 -12.37
CA LEU A 18 6.72 0.14 -12.00
C LEU A 18 6.19 -0.62 -13.23
N SER A 19 5.94 0.07 -14.35
CA SER A 19 5.47 -0.57 -15.59
C SER A 19 6.46 -1.58 -16.19
N PHE A 20 7.74 -1.47 -15.84
CA PHE A 20 8.81 -2.38 -16.25
C PHE A 20 9.17 -3.43 -15.18
N GLN A 21 8.51 -3.43 -14.02
CA GLN A 21 8.76 -4.40 -12.96
C GLN A 21 8.08 -5.74 -13.26
N GLN A 22 8.77 -6.83 -12.95
CA GLN A 22 8.22 -8.17 -13.09
C GLN A 22 7.13 -8.40 -12.04
N LYS A 23 6.07 -9.13 -12.40
CA LYS A 23 4.93 -9.40 -11.50
C LYS A 23 5.41 -9.98 -10.17
N ALA A 24 5.01 -9.37 -9.06
CA ALA A 24 5.42 -9.84 -7.74
C ALA A 24 4.89 -11.26 -7.48
N LYS A 25 5.70 -12.08 -6.80
CA LYS A 25 5.25 -13.39 -6.31
C LYS A 25 4.20 -13.20 -5.22
N ALA A 26 3.37 -14.20 -5.00
CA ALA A 26 2.47 -14.20 -3.85
C ALA A 26 3.29 -14.16 -2.55
N ALA A 27 2.87 -13.31 -1.62
CA ALA A 27 3.45 -13.16 -0.29
C ALA A 27 2.42 -13.55 0.80
N ASP A 28 2.93 -13.91 1.98
CA ASP A 28 2.13 -14.26 3.17
C ASP A 28 1.49 -13.02 3.81
N ALA A 29 2.01 -11.84 3.51
CA ALA A 29 1.47 -10.55 3.91
C ALA A 29 1.67 -9.52 2.78
N ALA A 30 0.84 -8.49 2.76
CA ALA A 30 1.00 -7.36 1.85
C ALA A 30 0.65 -6.05 2.54
N VAL A 31 1.31 -4.97 2.11
CA VAL A 31 1.08 -3.62 2.60
C VAL A 31 0.81 -2.67 1.45
N LEU A 32 0.02 -1.62 1.69
CA LEU A 32 -0.25 -0.55 0.75
C LEU A 32 0.67 0.65 1.04
N ILE A 33 1.51 1.00 0.07
CA ILE A 33 2.21 2.30 0.09
C ILE A 33 1.32 3.31 -0.65
N ALA A 34 0.41 3.96 0.08
CA ALA A 34 -0.46 4.97 -0.48
C ALA A 34 0.22 6.35 -0.48
N ILE A 35 0.25 6.99 -1.64
CA ILE A 35 0.86 8.31 -1.87
C ILE A 35 -0.24 9.30 -2.28
N THR A 36 -0.33 10.44 -1.60
CA THR A 36 -1.32 11.47 -1.92
C THR A 36 -1.00 12.19 -3.23
N GLN A 37 -2.04 12.56 -3.97
CA GLN A 37 -1.91 13.33 -5.21
C GLN A 37 -2.02 14.83 -4.92
N GLU A 38 -1.02 15.38 -4.22
CA GLU A 38 -0.91 16.82 -3.94
C GLU A 38 0.46 17.36 -4.36
N GLN A 39 0.66 18.68 -4.30
CA GLN A 39 1.91 19.31 -4.74
C GLN A 39 3.13 18.80 -3.96
N ASN A 40 2.94 18.50 -2.67
CA ASN A 40 3.95 17.89 -1.81
C ASN A 40 3.41 16.52 -1.35
N PRO A 41 3.63 15.44 -2.13
CA PRO A 41 3.07 14.12 -1.85
C PRO A 41 3.45 13.62 -0.45
N GLN A 42 2.47 13.07 0.23
CA GLN A 42 2.60 12.45 1.54
C GLN A 42 2.36 10.95 1.44
N VAL A 43 2.84 10.22 2.43
CA VAL A 43 2.67 8.76 2.53
C VAL A 43 1.78 8.43 3.71
N LEU A 44 0.75 7.61 3.47
CA LEU A 44 -0.12 7.13 4.52
C LEU A 44 0.60 6.08 5.37
N LEU A 45 0.61 6.30 6.68
CA LEU A 45 1.13 5.38 7.68
C LEU A 45 0.06 5.15 8.76
N THR A 46 0.03 3.94 9.29
CA THR A 46 -0.77 3.60 10.47
C THR A 46 0.12 3.54 11.69
N ARG A 47 -0.47 3.78 12.87
CA ARG A 47 0.19 3.58 14.15
C ARG A 47 -0.66 2.63 14.98
N ARG A 48 -0.09 1.49 15.37
CA ARG A 48 -0.81 0.54 16.23
C ARG A 48 -1.16 1.21 17.56
N ALA A 49 -2.37 0.94 18.04
CA ALA A 49 -2.83 1.48 19.32
C ALA A 49 -1.83 1.13 20.44
N ALA A 50 -1.48 2.12 21.26
CA ALA A 50 -0.46 1.99 22.31
C ALA A 50 -0.80 0.94 23.39
N GLN A 51 -2.03 0.44 23.39
CA GLN A 51 -2.57 -0.48 24.40
C GLN A 51 -2.48 -1.96 24.00
N MET A 52 -1.92 -2.29 22.84
CA MET A 52 -1.74 -3.69 22.41
C MET A 52 -0.55 -4.36 23.09
N ARG A 53 -0.70 -5.64 23.48
CA ARG A 53 0.32 -6.42 24.21
C ARG A 53 1.62 -6.69 23.43
N HIS A 54 1.60 -6.55 22.11
CA HIS A 54 2.77 -6.66 21.22
C HIS A 54 2.79 -5.48 20.23
N HIS A 55 3.97 -4.94 19.92
CA HIS A 55 4.18 -3.90 18.89
C HIS A 55 3.39 -2.60 19.13
N ALA A 56 3.22 -2.18 20.39
CA ALA A 56 2.53 -0.95 20.74
C ALA A 56 3.24 0.28 20.18
N GLY A 57 2.50 1.15 19.45
CA GLY A 57 3.04 2.40 18.92
C GLY A 57 3.92 2.28 17.69
N GLU A 58 4.12 1.08 17.14
CA GLU A 58 4.85 0.89 15.90
C GLU A 58 4.12 1.59 14.73
N VAL A 59 4.93 2.23 13.88
CA VAL A 59 4.49 2.90 12.66
C VAL A 59 4.74 1.95 11.49
N SER A 60 3.71 1.72 10.71
CA SER A 60 3.74 0.80 9.56
C SER A 60 2.94 1.37 8.39
N PHE A 61 3.15 0.81 7.21
CA PHE A 61 2.17 0.95 6.14
C PHE A 61 0.89 0.19 6.51
N PRO A 62 -0.30 0.66 6.09
CA PRO A 62 -1.51 -0.13 6.19
C PRO A 62 -1.34 -1.49 5.50
N GLY A 63 -1.73 -2.58 6.14
CA GLY A 63 -1.54 -3.90 5.58
C GLY A 63 -1.53 -5.01 6.62
N GLY A 64 -1.49 -6.24 6.13
CA GLY A 64 -1.66 -7.40 6.98
C GLY A 64 -1.45 -8.72 6.27
N LYS A 65 -1.90 -9.78 6.92
CA LYS A 65 -1.68 -11.16 6.47
C LYS A 65 -2.67 -11.52 5.37
N ARG A 66 -2.23 -12.40 4.47
CA ARG A 66 -3.09 -13.01 3.48
C ARG A 66 -4.13 -13.92 4.16
N GLU A 67 -5.38 -13.78 3.74
CA GLU A 67 -6.49 -14.62 4.17
C GLU A 67 -6.95 -15.60 3.09
N ARG A 68 -7.74 -16.60 3.51
CA ARG A 68 -8.36 -17.56 2.59
C ARG A 68 -9.40 -16.82 1.74
N GLY A 69 -9.07 -16.61 0.47
CA GLY A 69 -9.94 -15.93 -0.50
C GLY A 69 -9.24 -14.78 -1.20
N ASP A 70 -8.12 -14.28 -0.66
CA ASP A 70 -7.34 -13.24 -1.29
C ASP A 70 -6.68 -13.74 -2.59
N THR A 71 -7.05 -13.14 -3.72
CA THR A 71 -6.66 -13.61 -5.06
C THR A 71 -5.33 -13.02 -5.55
N SER A 72 -4.82 -11.96 -4.93
CA SER A 72 -3.55 -11.32 -5.27
C SER A 72 -2.96 -10.58 -4.05
N ASN A 73 -1.72 -10.08 -4.11
CA ASN A 73 -1.17 -9.25 -3.02
C ASN A 73 -1.89 -7.89 -2.94
N ILE A 74 -2.32 -7.37 -4.10
CA ILE A 74 -3.10 -6.12 -4.19
C ILE A 74 -4.41 -6.25 -3.40
N VAL A 75 -5.12 -7.37 -3.53
CA VAL A 75 -6.37 -7.61 -2.78
C VAL A 75 -6.12 -7.62 -1.28
N VAL A 76 -5.06 -8.31 -0.81
CA VAL A 76 -4.65 -8.30 0.60
C VAL A 76 -4.41 -6.87 1.09
N ALA A 77 -3.56 -6.11 0.38
CA ALA A 77 -3.18 -4.77 0.80
C ALA A 77 -4.36 -3.78 0.82
N LEU A 78 -5.26 -3.84 -0.17
CA LEU A 78 -6.44 -2.98 -0.24
C LEU A 78 -7.47 -3.33 0.83
N ARG A 79 -7.73 -4.62 1.07
CA ARG A 79 -8.65 -5.08 2.12
C ARG A 79 -8.17 -4.58 3.49
N GLU A 80 -6.92 -4.85 3.83
CA GLU A 80 -6.32 -4.44 5.10
C GLU A 80 -6.28 -2.91 5.25
N ALA A 81 -5.92 -2.17 4.19
CA ALA A 81 -5.95 -0.71 4.22
C ALA A 81 -7.36 -0.16 4.47
N GLN A 82 -8.39 -0.77 3.87
CA GLN A 82 -9.78 -0.40 4.11
C GLN A 82 -10.18 -0.67 5.57
N GLU A 83 -9.84 -1.85 6.12
CA GLU A 83 -10.15 -2.21 7.50
C GLU A 83 -9.45 -1.30 8.52
N GLU A 84 -8.17 -0.98 8.31
CA GLU A 84 -7.38 -0.20 9.27
C GLU A 84 -7.61 1.32 9.19
N THR A 85 -7.88 1.84 7.99
CA THR A 85 -7.90 3.29 7.73
C THR A 85 -9.21 3.82 7.15
N ALA A 86 -10.16 2.94 6.87
CA ALA A 86 -11.38 3.24 6.12
C ALA A 86 -11.13 3.80 4.70
N LEU A 87 -9.93 3.62 4.15
CA LEU A 87 -9.61 3.99 2.77
C LEU A 87 -10.48 3.16 1.80
N ASN A 88 -11.29 3.84 1.00
CA ASN A 88 -12.09 3.19 -0.01
C ASN A 88 -11.19 2.68 -1.15
N PRO A 89 -11.21 1.38 -1.48
CA PRO A 89 -10.38 0.83 -2.55
C PRO A 89 -10.62 1.48 -3.92
N PHE A 90 -11.81 2.04 -4.16
CA PHE A 90 -12.15 2.73 -5.40
C PHE A 90 -11.51 4.12 -5.54
N ASP A 91 -11.01 4.69 -4.45
CA ASP A 91 -10.27 5.96 -4.46
C ASP A 91 -8.76 5.75 -4.73
N VAL A 92 -8.31 4.50 -4.87
CA VAL A 92 -6.90 4.15 -5.09
C VAL A 92 -6.61 3.92 -6.56
N HIS A 93 -5.67 4.68 -7.11
CA HIS A 93 -5.08 4.40 -8.42
C HIS A 93 -3.85 3.49 -8.27
N LEU A 94 -3.95 2.24 -8.70
CA LEU A 94 -2.85 1.29 -8.63
C LEU A 94 -1.75 1.62 -9.65
N LEU A 95 -0.54 1.87 -9.16
CA LEU A 95 0.65 2.13 -10.00
C LEU A 95 1.44 0.85 -10.31
N GLY A 96 1.43 -0.13 -9.40
CA GLY A 96 2.13 -1.40 -9.55
C GLY A 96 2.50 -2.06 -8.22
N GLU A 97 3.24 -3.16 -8.28
CA GLU A 97 3.77 -3.88 -7.13
C GLU A 97 5.30 -3.71 -7.06
N LEU A 98 5.84 -3.64 -5.84
CA LEU A 98 7.28 -3.74 -5.60
C LEU A 98 7.70 -5.21 -5.39
N PRO A 99 8.99 -5.54 -5.59
CA PRO A 99 9.49 -6.88 -5.31
C PRO A 99 9.26 -7.29 -3.86
N VAL A 100 8.85 -8.56 -3.67
CA VAL A 100 8.63 -9.15 -2.34
C VAL A 100 9.89 -9.03 -1.49
N GLN A 101 9.73 -8.47 -0.30
CA GLN A 101 10.78 -8.40 0.71
C GLN A 101 10.62 -9.55 1.71
N LYS A 102 11.74 -10.11 2.16
CA LYS A 102 11.75 -11.08 3.27
C LYS A 102 11.93 -10.32 4.58
N SER A 103 10.97 -10.42 5.49
CA SER A 103 11.16 -9.83 6.82
C SER A 103 12.17 -10.66 7.63
N ARG A 104 12.91 -10.01 8.55
CA ARG A 104 13.76 -10.71 9.53
C ARG A 104 12.98 -11.64 10.46
N ALA A 105 11.66 -11.42 10.59
CA ALA A 105 10.75 -12.23 11.39
C ALA A 105 10.19 -13.44 10.62
N GLY A 106 10.50 -13.60 9.32
CA GLY A 106 10.14 -14.78 8.53
C GLY A 106 8.70 -14.80 7.99
N ILE A 107 7.97 -13.70 8.12
CA ILE A 107 6.74 -13.45 7.34
C ILE A 107 7.10 -12.75 6.04
#